data_AF-A0A1C2IRZ7-F1
#
_entry.id   AF-A0A1C2IRZ7-F1
#
_cell.length_a   1.000
_cell.length_b   1.000
_cell.length_c   1.000
_cell.angle_alpha   90.00
_cell.angle_beta   90.00
_cell.angle_gamma   90.00
#
_symmetry.space_group_name_H-M   'P 1'
#
loop_
_entity.id
_entity.type
_entity.pdbx_description
1 polymer ?
#
loop_
_entity_poly.entity_id
_entity_poly.type
_entity_poly.pdbx_seq_one_letter_code
_entity_poly.pdbx_strand_id
1 'polypeptide(L)'
;MAAAQAGVTSALSRPKSGWNHHYIQQLMQARQAYWQGNPLRAIQEYAQLIHHAPQRYLADLYGEQGNVYYRIGAFYAAGNDYIHSVRNLIREKNLRGARTLIPIVAQINPNAAYQLTIQLNHQETNHHGGTTDYANTLAVSASYRRPF
;
A
#
# COMPACT_ATOMS: atom_id res chain seq x y z
N MET A 1 -30.95 2.18 20.04
CA MET A 1 -29.58 2.64 19.73
C MET A 1 -29.36 2.40 18.24
N ALA A 2 -29.32 3.48 17.45
CA ALA A 2 -29.45 3.42 16.00
C ALA A 2 -28.15 2.97 15.32
N ALA A 3 -28.27 1.95 14.48
CA ALA A 3 -27.21 1.46 13.59
C ALA A 3 -26.90 2.53 12.53
N ALA A 4 -25.65 3.00 12.51
CA ALA A 4 -25.18 3.95 11.52
C ALA A 4 -25.06 3.28 10.14
N GLN A 5 -26.05 3.54 9.28
CA GLN A 5 -25.92 3.42 7.84
C GLN A 5 -25.31 4.73 7.31
N ALA A 6 -24.02 4.69 6.97
CA ALA A 6 -23.37 5.70 6.15
C ALA A 6 -22.65 4.99 5.00
N GLY A 7 -23.06 5.34 3.78
CA GLY A 7 -22.65 4.73 2.53
C GLY A 7 -21.16 4.86 2.24
N VAL A 8 -20.59 3.72 1.85
CA VAL A 8 -19.54 3.51 0.84
C VAL A 8 -18.89 4.78 0.25
N THR A 9 -17.73 5.17 0.79
CA THR A 9 -16.64 5.70 -0.04
C THR A 9 -15.31 5.08 0.40
N SER A 10 -14.74 4.34 -0.54
CA SER A 10 -13.47 3.62 -0.51
C SER A 10 -12.32 4.37 0.18
N ALA A 11 -12.01 3.99 1.41
CA ALA A 11 -10.71 4.29 2.00
C ALA A 11 -10.15 3.20 2.92
N LEU A 12 -10.98 2.30 3.46
CA LEU A 12 -10.55 1.34 4.49
C LEU A 12 -11.29 0.01 4.29
N SER A 13 -10.62 -0.98 3.70
CA SER A 13 -11.21 -2.28 3.37
C SER A 13 -11.44 -3.14 4.62
N ARG A 14 -12.42 -4.07 4.64
CA ARG A 14 -12.56 -5.02 5.77
C ARG A 14 -11.22 -5.73 6.00
N PRO A 15 -10.79 -5.95 7.27
CA PRO A 15 -9.55 -6.69 7.53
C PRO A 15 -9.60 -8.03 6.78
N LYS A 16 -8.50 -8.39 6.10
CA LYS A 16 -8.43 -9.64 5.33
C LYS A 16 -8.64 -10.84 6.26
N SER A 17 -9.12 -11.97 5.72
CA SER A 17 -9.21 -13.22 6.49
C SER A 17 -7.82 -13.62 7.00
N GLY A 18 -7.70 -14.00 8.28
CA GLY A 18 -6.43 -14.37 8.91
C GLY A 18 -5.81 -13.27 9.80
N TRP A 19 -6.51 -12.15 10.00
CA TRP A 19 -6.18 -11.20 11.05
C TRP A 19 -6.56 -11.75 12.44
N ASN A 20 -5.65 -11.66 13.40
CA ASN A 20 -5.99 -11.96 14.80
C ASN A 20 -6.92 -10.86 15.34
N HIS A 21 -7.91 -11.25 16.13
CA HIS A 21 -8.92 -10.37 16.71
C HIS A 21 -8.34 -9.12 17.40
N HIS A 22 -7.23 -9.27 18.14
CA HIS A 22 -6.55 -8.14 18.79
C HIS A 22 -6.11 -7.08 17.77
N TYR A 23 -5.43 -7.48 16.69
CA TYR A 23 -5.00 -6.55 15.64
C TYR A 23 -6.17 -5.97 14.86
N ILE A 24 -7.29 -6.69 14.73
CA ILE A 24 -8.52 -6.15 14.14
C ILE A 24 -9.07 -5.01 14.99
N GLN A 25 -9.11 -5.16 16.32
CA GLN A 25 -9.59 -4.10 17.21
C GLN A 25 -8.73 -2.84 17.09
N GLN A 26 -7.41 -2.98 17.11
CA GLN A 26 -6.46 -1.85 16.96
C GLN A 26 -6.58 -1.19 15.58
N LEU A 27 -6.72 -1.98 14.52
CA LEU A 27 -6.96 -1.46 13.17
C LEU A 27 -8.26 -0.65 13.12
N MET A 28 -9.33 -1.15 13.74
CA MET A 28 -10.61 -0.43 13.78
C MET A 28 -10.53 0.86 14.61
N GLN A 29 -9.73 0.91 15.68
CA GLN A 29 -9.49 2.13 16.44
C GLN A 29 -8.81 3.20 15.59
N ALA A 30 -7.73 2.86 14.88
CA ALA A 30 -7.05 3.78 13.97
C ALA A 30 -7.99 4.31 12.87
N ARG A 31 -8.81 3.43 12.30
CA ARG A 31 -9.81 3.78 11.28
C ARG A 31 -10.91 4.69 11.81
N GLN A 32 -11.39 4.41 13.02
CA GLN A 32 -12.42 5.21 13.66
C GLN A 32 -11.92 6.63 13.94
N ALA A 33 -10.67 6.79 14.38
CA ALA A 33 -10.07 8.11 14.55
C ALA A 33 -10.09 8.92 13.24
N TYR A 34 -9.76 8.27 12.11
CA TYR A 34 -9.82 8.91 10.80
C TYR A 34 -11.26 9.30 10.42
N TRP A 35 -12.22 8.39 10.60
CA TRP A 35 -13.64 8.65 10.30
C TRP A 35 -14.27 9.74 11.17
N GLN A 36 -13.77 9.92 12.38
CA GLN A 36 -14.18 11.01 13.28
C GLN A 36 -13.53 12.35 12.94
N GLY A 37 -12.81 12.45 11.81
CA GLY A 37 -12.15 13.69 11.38
C GLY A 37 -10.87 13.98 12.15
N ASN A 38 -10.27 12.98 12.80
CA ASN A 38 -9.00 13.12 13.52
C ASN A 38 -7.88 12.32 12.81
N PRO A 39 -7.38 12.82 11.67
CA PRO A 39 -6.36 12.11 10.88
C PRO A 39 -5.02 12.01 11.61
N LEU A 40 -4.66 12.98 12.44
CA LEU A 40 -3.40 12.94 13.21
C LEU A 40 -3.42 11.83 14.25
N ARG A 41 -4.55 11.66 14.95
CA ARG A 41 -4.73 10.51 15.85
C ARG A 41 -4.68 9.20 15.08
N ALA A 42 -5.35 9.10 13.93
CA ALA A 42 -5.32 7.89 13.11
C ALA A 42 -3.89 7.49 12.72
N ILE A 43 -3.06 8.47 12.30
CA ILE A 43 -1.64 8.26 11.99
C ILE A 43 -0.89 7.71 13.21
N GLN A 44 -1.10 8.28 14.41
CA GLN A 44 -0.46 7.78 15.63
C GLN A 44 -0.87 6.34 15.96
N GLU A 45 -2.16 6.03 15.83
CA GLU A 45 -2.68 4.68 16.10
C GLU A 45 -2.15 3.66 15.07
N TYR A 46 -2.05 4.03 13.79
CA TYR A 46 -1.40 3.20 12.78
C TYR A 46 0.08 2.98 13.07
N ALA A 47 0.83 4.03 13.43
CA ALA A 47 2.25 3.93 13.72
C ALA A 47 2.53 2.98 14.90
N GLN A 48 1.72 3.06 15.97
CA GLN A 48 1.78 2.14 17.10
C GLN A 48 1.48 0.70 16.67
N LEU A 49 0.45 0.51 15.84
CA LEU A 49 0.06 -0.80 15.35
C LEU A 49 1.15 -1.43 14.48
N ILE A 50 1.75 -0.66 13.57
CA ILE A 50 2.85 -1.07 12.68
C ILE A 50 4.06 -1.55 13.49
N HIS A 51 4.36 -0.91 14.63
CA HIS A 51 5.53 -1.23 15.44
C HIS A 51 5.53 -2.67 15.97
N HIS A 52 4.35 -3.25 16.18
CA HIS A 52 4.19 -4.58 16.79
C HIS A 52 3.46 -5.59 15.89
N ALA A 53 2.94 -5.15 14.74
CA ALA A 53 2.16 -6.01 13.87
C ALA A 53 3.01 -7.12 13.22
N PRO A 54 2.46 -8.34 13.08
CA PRO A 54 3.04 -9.37 12.26
C PRO A 54 3.33 -8.88 10.85
N GLN A 55 4.46 -9.33 10.31
CA GLN A 55 4.95 -8.99 8.97
C GLN A 55 3.86 -9.04 7.88
N ARG A 56 3.01 -10.06 7.91
CA ARG A 56 1.89 -10.28 6.96
C ARG A 56 0.79 -9.21 6.95
N TYR A 57 0.81 -8.28 7.90
CA TYR A 57 -0.16 -7.18 7.99
C TYR A 57 0.46 -5.84 7.58
N LEU A 58 1.79 -5.76 7.52
CA LEU A 58 2.50 -4.49 7.31
C LEU A 58 2.17 -3.87 5.96
N ALA A 59 2.01 -4.69 4.91
CA ALA A 59 1.57 -4.21 3.60
C ALA A 59 0.28 -3.37 3.69
N ASP A 60 -0.74 -3.90 4.36
CA ASP A 60 -2.02 -3.23 4.52
C ASP A 60 -1.91 -2.02 5.44
N LEU A 61 -1.22 -2.15 6.60
CA LEU A 61 -1.10 -1.07 7.57
C LEU A 61 -0.38 0.16 7.00
N TYR A 62 0.74 -0.04 6.31
CA TYR A 62 1.43 1.05 5.62
C TYR A 62 0.56 1.66 4.51
N GLY A 63 -0.19 0.84 3.77
CA GLY A 63 -1.10 1.33 2.73
C GLY A 63 -2.21 2.24 3.30
N GLU A 64 -2.82 1.82 4.41
CA GLU A 64 -3.89 2.59 5.07
C GLU A 64 -3.36 3.86 5.74
N GLN A 65 -2.20 3.82 6.40
CA GLN A 65 -1.55 5.03 6.92
C GLN A 65 -1.18 6.01 5.80
N GLY A 66 -0.62 5.49 4.69
CA GLY A 66 -0.33 6.26 3.48
C GLY A 66 -1.57 6.94 2.91
N ASN A 67 -2.73 6.25 2.90
CA ASN A 67 -4.01 6.84 2.51
C ASN A 67 -4.41 8.02 3.41
N VAL A 68 -4.20 7.91 4.73
CA VAL A 68 -4.48 9.02 5.65
C VAL A 68 -3.56 10.21 5.37
N TYR A 69 -2.25 9.98 5.22
CA TYR A 69 -1.29 11.05 4.87
C TYR A 69 -1.61 11.72 3.54
N TYR A 70 -1.95 10.93 2.51
CA TYR A 70 -2.28 11.45 1.19
C TYR A 70 -3.49 12.39 1.26
N ARG A 71 -4.52 12.00 2.03
CA ARG A 71 -5.75 12.79 2.16
C ARG A 71 -5.59 14.10 2.92
N ILE A 72 -4.58 14.21 3.78
CA ILE A 72 -4.25 15.49 4.46
C ILE A 72 -3.19 16.30 3.71
N GLY A 73 -2.81 15.90 2.49
CA GLY A 73 -1.83 16.60 1.66
C GLY A 73 -0.37 16.35 2.05
N ALA A 74 -0.10 15.42 2.98
CA ALA A 74 1.25 15.05 3.39
C ALA A 74 1.88 14.05 2.40
N PHE A 75 2.02 14.46 1.14
CA PHE A 75 2.35 13.55 0.03
C PHE A 75 3.70 12.84 0.18
N TYR A 76 4.73 13.51 0.71
CA TYR A 76 6.03 12.87 0.95
C TYR A 76 5.93 11.72 1.96
N ALA A 77 5.19 11.91 3.06
CA ALA A 77 4.97 10.87 4.05
C ALA A 77 4.12 9.72 3.46
N ALA A 78 3.07 10.06 2.70
CA ALA A 78 2.25 9.07 1.99
C ALA A 78 3.09 8.23 1.01
N GLY A 79 3.98 8.85 0.24
CA GLY A 79 4.88 8.17 -0.67
C GLY A 79 5.79 7.17 0.03
N ASN A 80 6.37 7.55 1.18
CA ASN A 80 7.19 6.65 1.98
C ASN A 80 6.39 5.43 2.47
N ASP A 81 5.18 5.64 2.99
CA ASP A 81 4.31 4.56 3.44
C ASP A 81 3.88 3.64 2.29
N TYR A 82 3.53 4.20 1.12
CA TYR A 82 3.23 3.39 -0.07
C TYR A 82 4.44 2.58 -0.55
N ILE A 83 5.66 3.13 -0.48
CA ILE A 83 6.89 2.37 -0.78
C ILE A 83 7.05 1.19 0.19
N HIS A 84 6.85 1.41 1.49
CA HIS A 84 6.87 0.33 2.47
C HIS A 84 5.79 -0.73 2.19
N SER A 85 4.57 -0.30 1.86
CA SER A 85 3.46 -1.19 1.50
C SER A 85 3.84 -2.06 0.29
N VAL A 86 4.30 -1.46 -0.81
CA VAL A 86 4.72 -2.19 -2.04
C VAL A 86 5.82 -3.21 -1.74
N ARG A 87 6.84 -2.82 -0.96
CA ARG A 87 7.94 -3.75 -0.59
C ARG A 87 7.43 -4.96 0.19
N ASN A 88 6.49 -4.77 1.11
CA ASN A 88 5.87 -5.86 1.86
C ASN A 88 5.00 -6.73 0.96
N LEU A 89 4.23 -6.15 0.03
CA LEU A 89 3.44 -6.90 -0.96
C LEU A 89 4.33 -7.77 -1.85
N ILE A 90 5.45 -7.23 -2.34
CA ILE A 90 6.43 -8.00 -3.13
C ILE A 90 7.00 -9.16 -2.30
N ARG A 91 7.37 -8.90 -1.04
CA ARG A 91 7.89 -9.94 -0.11
C ARG A 91 6.87 -11.05 0.14
N GLU A 92 5.59 -10.70 0.24
CA GLU A 92 4.46 -11.62 0.40
C GLU A 92 4.04 -12.30 -0.91
N LYS A 93 4.76 -12.06 -2.02
CA LYS A 93 4.44 -12.55 -3.36
C LYS A 93 3.06 -12.07 -3.87
N ASN A 94 2.51 -11.03 -3.26
CA ASN A 94 1.31 -10.35 -3.73
C ASN A 94 1.68 -9.32 -4.80
N LEU A 95 2.15 -9.81 -5.93
CA LEU A 95 2.68 -9.00 -7.04
C LEU A 95 1.57 -8.16 -7.68
N ARG A 96 0.33 -8.68 -7.70
CA ARG A 96 -0.85 -7.93 -8.16
C ARG A 96 -1.10 -6.69 -7.31
N GLY A 97 -1.06 -6.82 -5.98
CA GLY A 97 -1.22 -5.68 -5.07
C GLY A 97 -0.10 -4.66 -5.26
N ALA A 98 1.15 -5.12 -5.37
CA ALA A 98 2.30 -4.25 -5.61
C ALA A 98 2.14 -3.43 -6.91
N ARG A 99 1.73 -4.07 -8.02
CA ARG A 99 1.45 -3.39 -9.29
C ARG A 99 0.41 -2.28 -9.18
N THR A 100 -0.61 -2.45 -8.34
CA THR A 100 -1.68 -1.45 -8.17
C THR A 100 -1.18 -0.18 -7.47
N LEU A 101 -0.22 -0.30 -6.53
CA LEU A 101 0.27 0.86 -5.77
C LEU A 101 1.42 1.60 -6.45
N ILE A 102 2.23 0.93 -7.28
CA ILE A 102 3.38 1.55 -7.95
C ILE A 102 3.02 2.83 -8.74
N PRO A 103 1.91 2.91 -9.51
CA PRO A 103 1.52 4.14 -10.19
C PRO A 103 1.27 5.32 -9.24
N ILE A 104 0.74 5.07 -8.04
CA ILE A 104 0.53 6.11 -7.03
C ILE A 104 1.89 6.58 -6.50
N VAL A 105 2.82 5.65 -6.24
CA VAL A 105 4.21 6.01 -5.89
C VAL A 105 4.87 6.81 -7.01
N ALA A 106 4.63 6.48 -8.28
CA ALA A 106 5.24 7.18 -9.41
C ALA A 106 4.83 8.65 -9.50
N GLN A 107 3.60 8.99 -9.09
CA GLN A 107 3.12 10.37 -9.03
C GLN A 107 3.81 11.19 -7.93
N ILE A 108 4.28 10.56 -6.86
CA ILE A 108 4.87 11.22 -5.69
C ILE A 108 6.41 11.17 -5.72
N ASN A 109 6.97 10.01 -6.05
CA ASN A 109 8.39 9.70 -6.09
C ASN A 109 8.69 8.76 -7.28
N PRO A 110 8.97 9.32 -8.48
CA PRO A 110 9.17 8.53 -9.70
C PRO A 110 10.41 7.62 -9.63
N ASN A 111 11.48 8.09 -8.96
CA ASN A 111 12.70 7.29 -8.79
C ASN A 111 12.44 6.04 -7.95
N ALA A 112 11.69 6.16 -6.85
CA ALA A 112 11.32 5.02 -6.04
C ALA A 112 10.42 4.04 -6.81
N ALA A 113 9.44 4.54 -7.57
CA ALA A 113 8.56 3.70 -8.37
C ALA A 113 9.32 2.90 -9.44
N TYR A 114 10.33 3.50 -10.07
CA TYR A 114 11.21 2.80 -11.01
C TYR A 114 11.94 1.62 -10.33
N GLN A 115 12.53 1.86 -9.15
CA GLN A 115 13.21 0.80 -8.38
C GLN A 115 12.24 -0.32 -7.96
N LEU A 116 11.04 0.03 -7.51
CA LEU A 116 10.00 -0.95 -7.15
C LEU A 116 9.55 -1.76 -8.37
N THR A 117 9.49 -1.17 -9.55
CA THR A 117 9.15 -1.86 -10.81
C THR A 117 10.21 -2.89 -11.17
N ILE A 118 11.49 -2.54 -11.06
CA ILE A 118 12.60 -3.49 -11.26
C ILE A 118 12.49 -4.65 -10.25
N GLN A 119 12.28 -4.33 -8.98
CA GLN A 119 12.17 -5.32 -7.91
C GLN A 119 11.00 -6.28 -8.14
N LEU A 120 9.85 -5.75 -8.56
CA LEU A 120 8.66 -6.52 -8.90
C LEU A 120 8.93 -7.46 -10.09
N ASN A 121 9.49 -6.94 -11.18
CA ASN A 121 9.77 -7.73 -12.39
C ASN A 121 10.74 -8.87 -12.11
N HIS A 122 11.78 -8.62 -11.29
CA HIS A 122 12.71 -9.68 -10.88
C HIS A 122 12.03 -10.80 -10.09
N GLN A 123 11.07 -10.46 -9.23
CA GLN A 123 10.28 -11.47 -8.52
C GLN A 123 9.37 -12.25 -9.47
N GLU A 124 8.78 -11.59 -10.47
CA GLU A 124 7.95 -12.26 -11.49
C GLU A 124 8.74 -13.26 -12.33
N THR A 125 9.96 -12.90 -12.75
CA THR A 125 10.84 -13.81 -13.51
C THR A 125 11.28 -15.01 -12.66
N ASN A 126 11.58 -14.80 -11.38
CA ASN A 126 11.93 -15.90 -10.48
C ASN A 126 10.73 -16.81 -10.18
N HIS A 127 9.52 -16.28 -10.26
CA HIS A 127 8.26 -17.04 -10.16
C HIS A 127 7.87 -17.75 -11.47
N HIS A 128 8.48 -17.39 -12.59
CA HIS A 128 8.22 -17.95 -13.92
C HIS A 128 9.46 -18.69 -14.44
N GLY A 129 9.96 -19.65 -13.65
CA GLY A 129 10.91 -20.67 -14.08
C GLY A 129 10.31 -21.66 -15.10
N GLY A 130 9.73 -21.12 -16.16
CA GLY A 130 9.08 -21.82 -17.26
C GLY A 130 8.45 -20.79 -18.19
N THR A 131 9.00 -20.68 -19.39
CA THR A 131 8.57 -19.84 -20.54
C THR A 131 8.87 -18.34 -20.47
N THR A 132 10.09 -18.02 -20.91
CA THR A 132 10.48 -16.85 -21.71
C THR A 132 9.33 -16.14 -22.44
N ASP A 133 9.11 -14.87 -22.11
CA ASP A 133 8.63 -13.89 -23.09
C ASP A 133 9.18 -12.49 -22.78
N TYR A 134 10.46 -12.30 -23.12
CA TYR A 134 11.23 -11.06 -22.89
C TYR A 134 10.82 -9.89 -23.81
N ALA A 135 9.77 -10.05 -24.62
CA ALA A 135 9.40 -9.07 -25.65
C ALA A 135 8.50 -7.94 -25.13
N ASN A 136 7.75 -8.12 -24.02
CA ASN A 136 6.72 -7.14 -23.60
C ASN A 136 7.20 -6.16 -22.51
N THR A 137 8.31 -6.44 -21.83
CA THR A 137 8.83 -5.62 -20.72
C THR A 137 9.56 -4.36 -21.19
N LEU A 138 10.16 -4.36 -22.39
CA LEU A 138 10.80 -3.17 -22.95
C LEU A 138 9.81 -2.08 -23.39
N ALA A 139 8.56 -2.44 -23.73
CA ALA A 139 7.55 -1.50 -24.18
C ALA A 139 6.97 -0.63 -23.05
N VAL A 140 6.89 -1.16 -21.82
CA VAL A 140 6.40 -0.42 -20.65
C VAL A 140 7.47 0.52 -20.08
N SER A 141 8.75 0.15 -20.17
CA SER A 141 9.85 1.06 -19.82
C SER A 141 10.06 2.17 -20.85
N ALA A 142 9.75 1.94 -22.13
CA ALA A 142 9.86 2.95 -23.18
C ALA A 142 8.82 4.09 -23.03
N SER A 143 7.67 3.82 -22.40
CA SER A 143 6.61 4.81 -22.17
C SER A 143 6.86 5.71 -20.94
N TYR A 144 7.90 5.43 -20.14
CA TYR A 144 8.38 6.28 -19.04
C TYR A 144 9.55 7.19 -19.43
N ARG A 145 9.82 7.37 -20.73
CA ARG A 145 10.73 8.42 -21.22
C ARG A 145 9.95 9.72 -21.41
N ARG A 146 9.95 10.60 -20.42
CA ARG A 146 9.61 12.04 -20.56
C ARG A 146 10.91 12.87 -20.45
N PRO A 147 10.91 14.18 -20.70
CA PRO A 147 10.71 14.91 -21.96
C PRO A 147 11.99 15.70 -22.35
N PHE A 148 12.15 15.98 -23.65
CA PHE A 148 12.46 17.28 -24.24
C PHE A 148 11.81 17.31 -25.62
#